data_AF-A0A497D9Z9-F1
#
_entry.id   AF-A0A497D9Z9-F1
#
_cell.length_a   1.000
_cell.length_b   1.000
_cell.length_c   1.000
_cell.angle_alpha   90.00
_cell.angle_beta   90.00
_cell.angle_gamma   90.00
#
_symmetry.space_group_name_H-M   'P 1'
#
loop_
_entity.id
_entity.type
_entity.pdbx_description
1 polymer ?
#
loop_
_entity_poly.entity_id
_entity_poly.type
_entity_poly.pdbx_seq_one_letter_code
_entity_poly.pdbx_strand_id
1 'polypeptide(L)' 'SKEEEVYLVKFFDYKIKDDISPLELEYDDIRNIIINKRKMELIKKMRNDIYQNALTNKEFEIYYNE' A
#
# COMPACT_ATOMS: atom_id res chain seq x y z
N SER A 1 8.33 -31.05 36.87
CA SER A 1 8.42 -29.71 37.49
C SER A 1 8.26 -28.72 36.37
N LYS A 2 7.18 -27.93 36.35
CA LYS A 2 6.93 -26.98 35.28
C LYS A 2 7.86 -25.79 35.53
N GLU A 3 8.84 -25.56 34.66
CA GLU A 3 9.71 -24.40 34.76
C GLU A 3 8.87 -23.15 34.51
N GLU A 4 8.84 -22.24 35.49
CA GLU A 4 8.20 -20.94 35.35
C GLU A 4 9.17 -20.03 34.59
N GLU A 5 8.81 -19.66 33.36
CA GLU A 5 9.59 -18.70 32.58
C GLU A 5 9.33 -17.28 33.09
N VAL A 6 10.40 -16.61 33.54
CA VAL A 6 10.35 -15.22 34.00
C VAL A 6 10.84 -14.30 32.89
N TYR A 7 9.99 -13.35 32.49
CA TYR A 7 10.33 -12.34 31.50
C TYR A 7 10.57 -11.00 32.18
N LEU A 8 11.72 -10.38 31.90
CA LEU A 8 12.06 -9.03 32.37
C LEU A 8 12.02 -8.08 31.18
N VAL A 9 11.16 -7.06 31.26
CA VAL A 9 11.07 -5.98 30.26
C VAL A 9 11.54 -4.69 30.92
N LYS A 10 12.46 -3.97 30.26
CA LYS A 10 12.96 -2.67 30.69
C LYS A 10 12.68 -1.63 29.60
N PHE A 11 11.92 -0.60 29.95
CA PHE A 11 11.66 0.55 29.08
C PHE A 11 12.79 1.57 29.24
N PHE A 12 13.44 1.93 28.14
CA PHE A 12 14.54 2.91 28.13
C PHE A 12 14.07 4.34 27.83
N ASP A 13 12.95 4.47 27.13
CA ASP A 13 12.37 5.75 26.73
C ASP A 13 10.87 5.59 26.53
N TYR A 14 10.10 6.66 26.73
CA TYR A 14 8.64 6.68 26.51
C TYR A 14 8.28 7.87 25.63
N LYS A 15 7.64 7.60 24.49
CA LYS A 15 7.07 8.65 23.63
C LYS A 15 5.63 8.92 24.05
N ILE A 16 5.29 10.20 24.23
CA ILE A 16 3.91 10.63 24.45
C ILE A 16 3.12 10.30 23.18
N LYS A 17 1.84 9.93 23.33
CA LYS A 17 0.96 9.44 22.25
C LYS A 17 0.93 10.29 20.97
N ASP A 18 1.28 11.58 21.07
CA ASP A 18 1.29 12.55 19.97
C ASP A 18 2.68 12.76 19.33
N ASP A 19 3.71 12.02 19.76
CA ASP A 19 5.04 12.10 19.17
C ASP A 19 5.20 11.17 17.95
N ILE A 20 6.16 11.47 17.07
CA ILE A 20 6.40 10.71 15.85
C ILE A 20 6.84 9.28 16.21
N SER A 21 6.13 8.29 15.67
CA SER A 21 6.43 6.87 15.85
C SER A 21 7.85 6.54 15.34
N PRO A 22 8.65 5.76 16.08
CA PRO A 22 9.97 5.32 15.63
C PRO A 22 9.90 4.65 14.25
N LEU A 23 10.83 5.01 13.35
CA LEU A 23 10.86 4.49 11.99
C LEU A 23 10.90 2.96 11.94
N GLU A 24 11.59 2.31 12.89
CA GLU A 24 11.71 0.85 12.95
C GLU A 24 10.35 0.15 13.14
N LEU A 25 9.39 0.79 13.82
CA LEU A 25 8.04 0.25 14.01
C LEU A 25 7.16 0.45 12.76
N GLU A 26 7.34 1.57 12.07
CA GLU A 26 6.51 1.96 10.93
C GLU A 26 7.10 1.55 9.58
N TYR A 27 8.33 1.03 9.54
CA TYR A 27 9.06 0.81 8.29
C TYR A 27 8.29 -0.07 7.31
N ASP A 28 7.76 -1.19 7.80
CA ASP A 28 7.01 -2.14 6.98
C ASP A 28 5.68 -1.56 6.51
N ASP A 29 4.99 -0.78 7.35
CA ASP A 29 3.73 -0.13 7.00
C ASP A 29 3.95 0.97 5.97
N ILE A 30 4.97 1.83 6.15
CA ILE A 30 5.37 2.84 5.18
C ILE A 30 5.71 2.18 3.84
N ARG A 31 6.50 1.10 3.87
CA ARG A 31 6.86 0.32 2.66
C ARG A 31 5.61 -0.20 1.96
N ASN A 32 4.68 -0.80 2.70
CA ASN A 32 3.44 -1.35 2.16
C ASN A 32 2.56 -0.26 1.54
N ILE A 33 2.43 0.90 2.18
CA ILE A 33 1.71 2.06 1.66
C ILE A 33 2.31 2.51 0.31
N ILE A 34 3.63 2.62 0.22
CA ILE A 34 4.33 3.03 -1.01
C ILE A 34 4.09 2.00 -2.13
N ILE A 35 4.21 0.70 -1.83
CA ILE A 35 3.98 -0.37 -2.80
C ILE A 35 2.55 -0.33 -3.32
N ASN A 36 1.56 -0.18 -2.43
CA ASN A 36 0.15 -0.15 -2.83
C ASN A 36 -0.20 1.08 -3.68
N LYS A 37 0.36 2.25 -3.34
CA LYS A 37 0.24 3.45 -4.18
C LYS A 37 0.78 3.20 -5.59
N ARG A 38 1.98 2.63 -5.72
CA ARG A 38 2.59 2.32 -7.03
C ARG A 38 1.78 1.31 -7.85
N LYS A 39 1.26 0.25 -7.21
CA LYS A 39 0.39 -0.74 -7.87
C LYS A 39 -0.87 -0.08 -8.44
N MET A 40 -1.51 0.79 -7.65
CA MET A 40 -2.73 1.47 -8.08
C MET A 40 -2.47 2.42 -9.27
N GLU A 41 -1.37 3.17 -9.25
CA GLU A 41 -1.00 4.03 -10.37
C GLU A 41 -0.67 3.23 -11.64
N LEU A 42 0.00 2.08 -11.52
CA LEU A 42 0.27 1.21 -12.66
C LEU A 42 -1.02 0.70 -13.32
N ILE A 43 -2.00 0.24 -12.52
CA ILE A 43 -3.29 -0.23 -13.03
C ILE A 43 -4.05 0.89 -13.75
N LYS A 44 -4.05 2.10 -13.19
CA LYS A 44 -4.68 3.28 -13.82
C LYS A 44 -4.02 3.60 -15.15
N LYS A 45 -2.68 3.61 -15.20
CA LYS A 45 -1.93 3.85 -16.41
C LYS A 45 -2.24 2.80 -17.48
N MET A 46 -2.19 1.52 -17.14
CA MET A 46 -2.51 0.43 -18.08
C MET A 46 -3.92 0.57 -18.66
N ARG A 47 -4.92 0.89 -17.82
CA ARG A 47 -6.29 1.12 -18.29
C ARG A 47 -6.37 2.29 -19.27
N ASN A 48 -5.72 3.41 -18.92
CA ASN A 48 -5.70 4.58 -19.80
C ASN A 48 -5.01 4.27 -21.12
N ASP A 49 -3.85 3.60 -21.09
CA ASP A 49 -3.08 3.26 -22.29
C ASP A 49 -3.91 2.36 -23.22
N ILE A 50 -4.60 1.34 -22.69
CA ILE A 50 -5.52 0.49 -23.47
C ILE A 50 -6.65 1.32 -24.09
N TYR A 51 -7.28 2.21 -23.30
CA TYR A 51 -8.36 3.06 -23.78
C TYR A 51 -7.92 4.02 -24.90
N GLN A 52 -6.78 4.70 -24.71
CA GLN A 52 -6.24 5.64 -25.70
C GLN A 52 -5.79 4.93 -26.97
N ASN A 53 -5.22 3.73 -26.86
CA ASN A 53 -4.86 2.91 -28.02
C ASN A 53 -6.11 2.53 -28.83
N ALA A 54 -7.16 2.04 -28.15
CA ALA A 54 -8.42 1.69 -28.81
C ALA A 54 -9.05 2.89 -29.52
N LEU A 55 -9.05 4.08 -28.88
CA LEU A 55 -9.52 5.32 -29.51
C LEU A 55 -8.69 5.72 -30.73
N THR A 56 -7.36 5.67 -30.61
CA THR A 56 -6.43 6.09 -31.67
C THR A 56 -6.53 5.19 -32.90
N ASN A 57 -6.61 3.88 -32.68
CA ASN A 57 -6.67 2.89 -33.74
C ASN A 57 -8.09 2.60 -34.23
N LYS A 58 -9.11 3.24 -33.64
CA LYS A 58 -10.53 2.95 -33.89
C LYS A 58 -10.90 1.48 -33.66
N GLU A 59 -10.28 0.83 -32.67
CA GLU A 59 -10.51 -0.57 -32.29
C GLU A 59 -11.71 -0.68 -31.33
N PHE A 60 -12.87 -0.16 -31.75
CA PHE A 60 -14.11 -0.25 -30.99
C PHE A 60 -15.33 -0.27 -31.92
N GLU A 61 -16.41 -0.90 -31.44
CA GLU A 61 -17.69 -0.93 -32.12
C GLU A 61 -18.70 -0.05 -31.36
N ILE A 62 -19.45 0.77 -32.10
CA ILE A 62 -20.52 1.58 -31.52
C ILE A 62 -21.82 0.82 -31.68
N TYR A 63 -22.42 0.43 -30.56
CA TYR A 63 -23.75 -0.17 -30.53
C TYR A 63 -24.79 0.94 -30.31
N TYR A 64 -25.75 1.07 -31.23
CA TYR A 64 -26.96 1.87 -31.01
C TYR A 64 -28.03 0.92 -30.48
N ASN A 65 -28.63 1.24 -29.34
CA ASN A 65 -29.81 0.52 -28.86
C ASN A 65 -31.01 0.99 -29.71
N GLU A 66 -31.67 0.05 -30.39
CA GLU A 66 -33.04 0.24 -30.89
C GLU A 66 -34.06 0.16 -29.73
#